data_AF-A0AAQ3Y7G3-F1
#
_entry.id   AF-A0AAQ3Y7G3-F1
#
_cell.length_a   1.000
_cell.length_b   1.000
_cell.length_c   1.000
_cell.angle_alpha   90.00
_cell.angle_beta   90.00
_cell.angle_gamma   90.00
#
_symmetry.space_group_name_H-M   'P 1'
#
loop_
_entity.id
_entity.type
_entity.pdbx_description
1 polymer ?
#
loop_
_entity_poly.entity_id
_entity_poly.type
_entity_poly.pdbx_seq_one_letter_code
_entity_poly.pdbx_strand_id
1 'polypeptide(L)'
;MNSFGKYFLKRVFFMIITLWLIATITFFLMQLLPGTPYTNQEKLSPETIAMLNKQSGLDKPVIVQYGIYLKNLLVGDFGISFQFKNQPVAKLLAGRIGPSVQLGAQAIIFGTLVGILLGIIAAMRQNTWVDTLATLMAILGRSIPNFVFAVLLQYIFAMKLKVLPIAMWNGFAYTILPTIALAMSPMADSARFIRTEMVEVLHSDYVELARAKGLSRWQVAVRHGLRNSLIPLITLLGPLAVGLMTGSLVVENIFAIPGIGEQFVKSIMTNDYPTIMAVTILYSALLVFVILIVDLLYGLIDPRIRVSGGAKG
;
A
#
# COMPACT_ATOMS: atom_id res chain seq x y z
N MET A 1 23.20 22.14 12.56
CA MET A 1 22.19 21.29 11.88
C MET A 1 20.80 21.79 12.25
N ASN A 2 20.01 22.26 11.27
CA ASN A 2 18.66 22.80 11.49
C ASN A 2 17.76 21.78 12.19
N SER A 3 16.76 22.24 12.95
CA SER A 3 15.80 21.36 13.67
C SER A 3 15.15 20.33 12.73
N PHE A 4 14.85 20.74 11.50
CA PHE A 4 14.33 19.85 10.45
C PHE A 4 15.34 18.78 10.01
N GLY A 5 16.63 19.11 9.89
CA GLY A 5 17.68 18.15 9.53
C GLY A 5 17.88 17.09 10.61
N LYS A 6 17.84 17.48 11.89
CA LYS A 6 17.85 16.54 13.02
C LYS A 6 16.64 15.61 13.00
N TYR A 7 15.46 16.16 12.71
CA TYR A 7 14.22 15.39 12.57
C TYR A 7 14.30 14.37 11.42
N PHE A 8 14.70 14.81 10.23
CA PHE A 8 14.87 13.96 9.05
C PHE A 8 15.85 12.81 9.32
N LEU A 9 17.05 13.11 9.82
CA LEU A 9 18.06 12.08 10.11
C LEU A 9 17.58 11.07 11.16
N LYS A 10 16.84 11.52 12.19
CA LYS A 10 16.25 10.63 13.19
C LYS A 10 15.23 9.68 12.54
N ARG A 11 14.37 10.17 11.64
CA ARG A 11 13.39 9.34 10.92
C ARG A 11 14.05 8.34 9.96
N VAL A 12 15.07 8.78 9.22
CA VAL A 12 15.86 7.91 8.34
C VAL A 12 16.59 6.83 9.14
N PHE A 13 17.14 7.18 10.30
CA PHE A 13 17.78 6.21 11.20
C PHE A 13 16.78 5.14 11.67
N PHE A 14 15.59 5.54 12.14
CA PHE A 14 14.56 4.58 12.50
C PHE A 14 14.08 3.75 11.31
N MET A 15 13.96 4.33 10.13
CA MET A 15 13.63 3.60 8.91
C MET A 15 14.65 2.48 8.63
N ILE A 16 15.94 2.79 8.72
CA ILE A 16 17.01 1.80 8.51
C ILE A 16 16.92 0.70 9.57
N ILE A 17 16.72 1.04 10.84
CA ILE A 17 16.53 0.05 11.92
C ILE A 17 15.32 -0.83 11.67
N THR A 18 14.18 -0.24 11.31
CA THR A 18 12.94 -0.99 11.03
C THR A 18 13.14 -1.97 9.87
N LEU A 19 13.74 -1.52 8.76
CA LEU A 19 14.02 -2.40 7.62
C LEU A 19 15.02 -3.51 7.97
N TRP A 20 16.05 -3.18 8.75
CA TRP A 20 17.01 -4.17 9.23
C TRP A 20 16.34 -5.21 10.13
N LEU A 21 15.50 -4.80 11.07
CA LEU A 21 14.75 -5.71 11.93
C LEU A 21 13.82 -6.61 11.12
N ILE A 22 13.09 -6.06 10.15
CA ILE A 22 12.22 -6.84 9.26
C ILE A 22 13.06 -7.84 8.45
N ALA A 23 14.18 -7.42 7.88
CA ALA A 23 15.09 -8.30 7.15
C ALA A 23 15.62 -9.44 8.02
N THR A 24 16.03 -9.12 9.25
CA THR A 24 16.54 -10.08 10.24
C THR A 24 15.46 -11.09 10.60
N ILE A 25 14.29 -10.62 11.03
CA ILE A 25 13.18 -11.47 11.47
C ILE A 25 12.71 -12.35 10.32
N THR A 26 12.54 -11.78 9.13
CA THR A 26 12.09 -12.55 7.95
C THR A 26 13.10 -13.63 7.59
N PHE A 27 14.41 -13.33 7.59
CA PHE A 27 15.45 -14.33 7.33
C PHE A 27 15.37 -15.51 8.31
N PHE A 28 15.34 -15.24 9.62
CA PHE A 28 15.31 -16.31 10.61
C PHE A 28 13.97 -17.08 10.60
N LEU A 29 12.85 -16.41 10.33
CA LEU A 29 11.57 -17.09 10.14
C LEU A 29 11.62 -18.07 8.97
N MET A 30 12.23 -17.70 7.83
CA MET A 30 12.37 -18.60 6.69
C MET A 30 13.26 -19.81 7.01
N GLN A 31 14.28 -19.65 7.85
CA GLN A 31 15.13 -20.76 8.29
C GLN A 31 14.41 -21.75 9.23
N LEU A 32 13.36 -21.29 9.92
CA LEU A 32 12.54 -22.14 10.80
C LEU A 32 11.42 -22.86 10.06
N LEU A 33 11.10 -22.47 8.82
CA LEU A 33 10.05 -23.11 8.05
C LEU A 33 10.49 -24.52 7.63
N PRO A 34 9.70 -25.55 7.96
CA PRO A 34 9.98 -26.92 7.53
C PRO A 34 9.82 -27.03 6.01
N GLY A 35 10.76 -27.72 5.36
CA GLY A 35 10.69 -28.01 3.93
C GLY A 35 11.99 -27.73 3.20
N THR A 36 11.87 -27.57 1.90
CA THR A 36 12.99 -27.39 0.98
C THR A 36 12.68 -26.31 -0.03
N PRO A 37 13.67 -25.47 -0.39
CA PRO A 37 13.49 -24.49 -1.45
C PRO A 37 13.45 -25.15 -2.85
N TYR A 38 13.79 -26.44 -2.98
CA TYR A 38 13.87 -27.13 -4.27
C TYR A 38 12.55 -27.76 -4.68
N THR A 39 12.06 -27.40 -5.88
CA THR A 39 10.91 -28.06 -6.49
C THR A 39 11.22 -29.53 -6.73
N ASN A 40 10.29 -30.43 -6.36
CA ASN A 40 10.43 -31.87 -6.57
C ASN A 40 11.76 -32.44 -6.02
N GLN A 41 12.20 -32.03 -4.83
CA GLN A 41 13.46 -32.52 -4.23
C GLN A 41 13.57 -34.05 -4.27
N GLU A 42 12.46 -34.78 -4.10
CA GLU A 42 12.39 -36.25 -4.18
C GLU A 42 12.92 -36.83 -5.49
N LYS A 43 12.92 -36.04 -6.57
CA LYS A 43 13.42 -36.42 -7.91
C LYS A 43 14.88 -36.00 -8.14
N LEU A 44 15.48 -35.25 -7.22
CA LEU A 44 16.86 -34.78 -7.34
C LEU A 44 17.82 -35.79 -6.70
N SER A 45 18.92 -36.08 -7.39
CA SER A 45 19.98 -36.89 -6.80
C SER A 45 20.62 -36.17 -5.61
N PRO A 46 21.15 -36.90 -4.61
CA PRO A 46 21.89 -36.29 -3.50
C PRO A 46 23.05 -35.40 -3.95
N GLU A 47 23.73 -35.78 -5.04
CA GLU A 47 24.82 -35.01 -5.65
C GLU A 47 24.32 -33.67 -6.21
N THR A 48 23.16 -33.68 -6.88
CA THR A 48 22.51 -32.47 -7.39
C THR A 48 22.12 -31.54 -6.24
N ILE A 49 21.55 -32.08 -5.15
CA ILE A 49 21.19 -31.28 -3.97
C ILE A 49 22.42 -30.65 -3.33
N ALA A 50 23.52 -31.41 -3.17
CA ALA A 50 24.76 -30.90 -2.62
C ALA A 50 25.37 -29.78 -3.48
N MET A 51 25.34 -29.94 -4.81
CA MET A 51 25.78 -28.92 -5.76
C MET A 51 24.92 -27.65 -5.66
N LEU A 52 23.59 -27.79 -5.61
CA LEU A 52 22.67 -26.66 -5.49
C LEU A 52 22.84 -25.92 -4.15
N ASN A 53 23.05 -26.66 -3.05
CA ASN A 53 23.31 -26.05 -1.75
C ASN A 53 24.59 -25.22 -1.76
N LYS A 54 25.65 -25.74 -2.38
CA LYS A 54 26.94 -25.04 -2.53
C LYS A 54 26.83 -23.80 -3.41
N GLN A 55 26.07 -23.87 -4.50
CA GLN A 55 25.81 -22.70 -5.36
C GLN A 55 24.99 -21.62 -4.65
N SER A 56 24.04 -22.03 -3.83
CA SER A 56 23.11 -21.14 -3.11
C SER A 56 23.65 -20.64 -1.77
N GLY A 57 24.79 -21.18 -1.34
CA GLY A 57 25.38 -20.90 -0.02
C GLY A 57 24.60 -21.49 1.15
N LEU A 58 23.66 -22.41 0.89
CA LEU A 58 22.85 -23.11 1.90
C LEU A 58 23.68 -24.12 2.70
N ASP A 59 24.88 -24.48 2.23
CA ASP A 59 25.87 -25.30 2.91
C ASP A 59 26.65 -24.54 4.02
N LYS A 60 26.56 -23.21 4.05
CA LYS A 60 27.29 -22.37 5.01
C LYS A 60 26.58 -22.29 6.36
N PRO A 61 27.30 -22.00 7.46
CA PRO A 61 26.66 -21.72 8.75
C PRO A 61 25.62 -20.61 8.63
N VAL A 62 24.50 -20.71 9.35
CA VAL A 62 23.35 -19.79 9.25
C VAL A 62 23.76 -18.32 9.40
N ILE A 63 24.71 -18.01 10.30
CA ILE A 63 25.20 -16.65 10.50
C ILE A 63 25.94 -16.09 9.26
N VAL A 64 26.63 -16.95 8.51
CA VAL A 64 27.32 -16.58 7.27
C VAL A 64 26.28 -16.35 6.16
N GLN A 65 25.25 -17.20 6.08
CA GLN A 65 24.13 -17.00 5.16
C GLN A 65 23.44 -15.65 5.41
N TYR A 66 23.21 -15.31 6.68
CA TYR A 66 22.62 -14.03 7.07
C TYR A 66 23.50 -12.83 6.66
N GLY A 67 24.81 -12.91 6.89
CA GLY A 67 25.75 -11.86 6.45
C GLY A 67 25.77 -11.66 4.94
N ILE A 68 25.71 -12.75 4.17
CA ILE A 68 25.60 -12.71 2.69
C ILE A 68 24.27 -12.06 2.29
N TYR A 69 23.17 -12.47 2.91
CA TYR A 69 21.85 -11.90 2.66
C TYR A 69 21.82 -10.38 2.88
N LEU A 70 22.30 -9.89 4.02
CA LEU A 70 22.37 -8.46 4.30
C LEU A 70 23.23 -7.71 3.28
N LYS A 71 24.39 -8.25 2.91
CA LYS A 71 25.27 -7.64 1.91
C LYS A 71 24.59 -7.54 0.55
N ASN A 72 23.93 -8.59 0.12
CA ASN A 72 23.22 -8.65 -1.16
C ASN A 72 22.03 -7.68 -1.18
N LEU A 73 21.32 -7.56 -0.05
CA LEU A 73 20.20 -6.63 0.08
C LEU A 73 20.62 -5.16 -0.15
N LEU A 74 21.81 -4.77 0.27
CA LEU A 74 22.34 -3.40 0.07
C LEU A 74 22.57 -3.04 -1.40
N VAL A 75 22.77 -4.03 -2.27
CA VAL A 75 22.96 -3.84 -3.72
C VAL A 75 21.72 -4.22 -4.54
N GLY A 76 20.61 -4.54 -3.87
CA GLY A 76 19.36 -4.95 -4.53
C GLY A 76 19.40 -6.37 -5.11
N ASP A 77 20.33 -7.21 -4.66
CA ASP A 77 20.37 -8.62 -5.01
C ASP A 77 19.53 -9.41 -4.01
N PHE A 78 18.42 -9.96 -4.50
CA PHE A 78 17.48 -10.76 -3.72
C PHE A 78 17.70 -12.27 -3.91
N GLY A 79 18.78 -12.65 -4.58
CA GLY A 79 19.07 -14.03 -4.92
C GLY A 79 18.30 -14.54 -6.13
N ILE A 80 18.31 -15.86 -6.26
CA ILE A 80 17.75 -16.60 -7.38
C ILE A 80 16.50 -17.35 -6.91
N SER A 81 15.43 -17.26 -7.69
CA SER A 81 14.24 -18.07 -7.46
C SER A 81 14.47 -19.49 -7.98
N PHE A 82 14.37 -20.47 -7.08
CA PHE A 82 14.46 -21.89 -7.42
C PHE A 82 13.19 -22.42 -8.09
N GLN A 83 12.06 -21.74 -7.90
CA GLN A 83 10.75 -22.16 -8.40
C GLN A 83 10.42 -21.56 -9.78
N PHE A 84 11.04 -20.43 -10.14
CA PHE A 84 10.81 -19.73 -11.41
C PHE A 84 12.03 -19.79 -12.34
N LYS A 85 12.44 -21.02 -12.70
CA LYS A 85 13.48 -21.30 -13.71
C LYS A 85 14.87 -20.71 -13.39
N ASN A 86 15.28 -20.68 -12.12
CA ASN A 86 16.55 -20.09 -11.68
C ASN A 86 16.76 -18.66 -12.18
N GLN A 87 15.71 -17.84 -12.17
CA GLN A 87 15.80 -16.44 -12.54
C GLN A 87 16.11 -15.55 -11.34
N PRO A 88 16.87 -14.44 -11.54
CA PRO A 88 17.07 -13.44 -10.49
C PRO A 88 15.73 -12.87 -10.00
N VAL A 89 15.52 -12.89 -8.69
CA VAL A 89 14.28 -12.39 -8.07
C VAL A 89 14.05 -10.92 -8.40
N ALA A 90 15.10 -10.10 -8.41
CA ALA A 90 15.02 -8.69 -8.81
C ALA A 90 14.36 -8.50 -10.19
N LYS A 91 14.71 -9.37 -11.16
CA LYS A 91 14.15 -9.33 -12.52
C LYS A 91 12.68 -9.77 -12.54
N LEU A 92 12.35 -10.80 -11.75
CA LEU A 92 10.96 -11.28 -11.60
C LEU A 92 10.04 -10.21 -11.02
N LEU A 93 10.53 -9.42 -10.06
CA LEU A 93 9.77 -8.34 -9.42
C LEU A 93 9.69 -7.09 -10.31
N ALA A 94 10.79 -6.69 -10.96
CA ALA A 94 10.83 -5.51 -11.82
C ALA A 94 9.80 -5.57 -12.97
N GLY A 95 9.56 -6.77 -13.52
CA GLY A 95 8.56 -6.96 -14.58
C GLY A 95 7.10 -6.91 -14.11
N ARG A 96 6.83 -6.97 -12.80
CA ARG A 96 5.47 -7.10 -12.23
C ARG A 96 5.07 -5.94 -11.32
N ILE A 97 6.04 -5.20 -10.78
CA ILE A 97 5.77 -4.10 -9.86
C ILE A 97 5.04 -2.94 -10.54
N GLY A 98 5.33 -2.69 -11.82
CA GLY A 98 4.76 -1.56 -12.59
C GLY A 98 3.22 -1.56 -12.61
N PRO A 99 2.57 -2.63 -13.09
CA PRO A 99 1.11 -2.75 -13.09
C PRO A 99 0.47 -2.56 -11.71
N SER A 100 1.01 -3.19 -10.66
CA SER A 100 0.49 -3.09 -9.30
C SER A 100 0.61 -1.67 -8.74
N VAL A 101 1.76 -1.03 -8.92
CA VAL A 101 2.01 0.36 -8.50
C VAL A 101 1.09 1.32 -9.25
N GLN A 102 0.93 1.14 -10.56
CA GLN A 102 0.03 1.97 -11.37
C GLN A 102 -1.41 1.88 -10.88
N LEU A 103 -1.94 0.67 -10.68
CA LEU A 103 -3.30 0.47 -10.20
C LEU A 103 -3.50 1.00 -8.79
N GLY A 104 -2.55 0.74 -7.89
CA GLY A 104 -2.60 1.23 -6.52
C GLY A 104 -2.60 2.75 -6.47
N ALA A 105 -1.72 3.41 -7.23
CA ALA A 105 -1.67 4.86 -7.32
C ALA A 105 -2.96 5.44 -7.91
N GLN A 106 -3.47 4.87 -9.01
CA GLN A 106 -4.74 5.29 -9.62
C GLN A 106 -5.91 5.15 -8.63
N ALA A 107 -5.99 4.03 -7.91
CA ALA A 107 -7.06 3.74 -6.96
C ALA A 107 -7.03 4.69 -5.76
N ILE A 108 -5.83 4.97 -5.22
CA ILE A 108 -5.65 5.95 -4.14
C ILE A 108 -6.07 7.33 -4.60
N ILE A 109 -5.51 7.81 -5.71
CA ILE A 109 -5.77 9.18 -6.18
C ILE A 109 -7.26 9.35 -6.47
N PHE A 110 -7.84 8.44 -7.27
CA PHE A 110 -9.25 8.51 -7.64
C PHE A 110 -10.16 8.36 -6.41
N GLY A 111 -9.94 7.31 -5.61
CA GLY A 111 -10.76 7.02 -4.45
C GLY A 111 -10.70 8.12 -3.40
N THR A 112 -9.51 8.61 -3.06
CA THR A 112 -9.34 9.70 -2.11
C THR A 112 -10.00 10.99 -2.60
N LEU A 113 -9.84 11.38 -3.87
CA LEU A 113 -10.47 12.59 -4.40
C LEU A 113 -12.00 12.50 -4.35
N VAL A 114 -12.57 11.40 -4.83
CA VAL A 114 -14.03 11.19 -4.78
C VAL A 114 -14.51 11.13 -3.33
N GLY A 115 -13.78 10.43 -2.46
CA GLY A 115 -14.10 10.30 -1.05
C GLY A 115 -14.10 11.65 -0.32
N ILE A 116 -13.07 12.47 -0.53
CA ILE A 116 -13.02 13.84 0.02
C ILE A 116 -14.24 14.65 -0.42
N LEU A 117 -14.60 14.62 -1.71
CA LEU A 117 -15.77 15.34 -2.22
C LEU A 117 -17.06 14.86 -1.55
N LEU A 118 -17.27 13.54 -1.47
CA LEU A 118 -18.44 12.97 -0.80
C LEU A 118 -18.49 13.33 0.69
N GLY A 119 -17.34 13.30 1.38
CA GLY A 119 -17.23 13.68 2.79
C GLY A 119 -17.56 15.16 3.05
N ILE A 120 -17.06 16.06 2.20
CA ILE A 120 -17.38 17.50 2.28
C ILE A 120 -18.88 17.71 2.07
N ILE A 121 -19.46 17.11 1.02
CA ILE A 121 -20.89 17.24 0.70
C ILE A 121 -21.75 16.72 1.86
N ALA A 122 -21.39 15.55 2.42
CA ALA A 122 -22.10 14.94 3.54
C ALA A 122 -22.04 15.82 4.79
N ALA A 123 -20.88 16.36 5.15
CA ALA A 123 -20.72 17.25 6.29
C ALA A 123 -21.49 18.57 6.13
N MET A 124 -21.46 19.17 4.94
CA MET A 124 -22.18 20.43 4.67
C MET A 124 -23.71 20.26 4.69
N ARG A 125 -24.19 19.06 4.38
CA ARG A 125 -25.61 18.69 4.39
C ARG A 125 -25.93 17.68 5.49
N GLN A 126 -25.27 17.81 6.63
CA GLN A 126 -25.45 16.91 7.77
C GLN A 126 -26.93 16.75 8.14
N ASN A 127 -27.34 15.52 8.50
CA ASN A 127 -28.71 15.14 8.87
C ASN A 127 -29.74 15.31 7.73
N THR A 128 -29.29 15.32 6.48
CA THR A 128 -30.18 15.27 5.30
C THR A 128 -30.02 13.94 4.56
N TRP A 129 -30.92 13.66 3.61
CA TRP A 129 -30.83 12.47 2.76
C TRP A 129 -29.50 12.36 1.99
N VAL A 130 -28.86 13.49 1.67
CA VAL A 130 -27.55 13.50 0.97
C VAL A 130 -26.45 12.96 1.88
N ASP A 131 -26.46 13.37 3.15
CA ASP A 131 -25.56 12.85 4.18
C ASP A 131 -25.79 11.35 4.41
N THR A 132 -27.06 10.95 4.57
CA THR A 132 -27.42 9.53 4.70
C THR A 132 -26.95 8.71 3.50
N LEU A 133 -27.16 9.19 2.27
CA LEU A 133 -26.74 8.48 1.05
C LEU A 133 -25.21 8.38 0.95
N ALA A 134 -24.48 9.47 1.19
CA ALA A 134 -23.02 9.47 1.16
C ALA A 134 -22.43 8.53 2.23
N THR A 135 -23.02 8.53 3.43
CA THR A 135 -22.64 7.63 4.53
C THR A 135 -22.95 6.17 4.19
N LEU A 136 -24.12 5.87 3.62
CA LEU A 136 -24.47 4.53 3.14
C LEU A 136 -23.50 4.04 2.06
N MET A 137 -23.15 4.89 1.08
CA MET A 137 -22.16 4.55 0.05
C MET A 137 -20.78 4.25 0.65
N ALA A 138 -20.35 5.02 1.65
CA ALA A 138 -19.10 4.75 2.35
C ALA A 138 -19.16 3.45 3.17
N ILE A 139 -20.27 3.17 3.85
CA ILE A 139 -20.47 1.91 4.58
C ILE A 139 -20.44 0.72 3.63
N LEU A 140 -21.16 0.80 2.50
CA LEU A 140 -21.16 -0.25 1.49
C LEU A 140 -19.77 -0.44 0.88
N GLY A 141 -19.06 0.64 0.55
CA GLY A 141 -17.70 0.59 0.00
C GLY A 141 -16.68 -0.04 0.95
N ARG A 142 -16.89 0.06 2.27
CA ARG A 142 -16.03 -0.58 3.28
C ARG A 142 -16.46 -2.01 3.62
N SER A 143 -17.76 -2.29 3.61
CA SER A 143 -18.31 -3.59 4.01
C SER A 143 -18.27 -4.62 2.89
N ILE A 144 -18.37 -4.19 1.63
CA ILE A 144 -18.32 -5.06 0.47
C ILE A 144 -16.85 -5.23 0.05
N PRO A 145 -16.33 -6.46 -0.05
CA PRO A 145 -14.97 -6.69 -0.52
C PRO A 145 -14.75 -6.14 -1.94
N ASN A 146 -13.57 -5.55 -2.19
CA ASN A 146 -13.22 -4.95 -3.50
C ASN A 146 -13.40 -5.93 -4.69
N PHE A 147 -13.18 -7.22 -4.48
CA PHE A 147 -13.35 -8.23 -5.54
C PHE A 147 -14.81 -8.40 -5.97
N VAL A 148 -15.78 -8.15 -5.09
CA VAL A 148 -17.20 -8.19 -5.44
C VAL A 148 -17.52 -7.04 -6.40
N PHE A 149 -17.01 -5.85 -6.11
CA PHE A 149 -17.09 -4.72 -7.04
C PHE A 149 -16.38 -5.04 -8.36
N ALA A 150 -15.21 -5.66 -8.34
CA ALA A 150 -14.50 -6.06 -9.56
C ALA A 150 -15.36 -6.95 -10.47
N VAL A 151 -15.96 -8.00 -9.94
CA VAL A 151 -16.82 -8.93 -10.70
C VAL A 151 -18.09 -8.22 -11.21
N LEU A 152 -18.75 -7.41 -10.37
CA LEU A 152 -19.93 -6.65 -10.79
C LEU A 152 -19.61 -5.66 -11.91
N LEU A 153 -18.49 -4.94 -11.79
CA LEU A 153 -18.02 -4.00 -12.80
C LEU A 153 -17.68 -4.70 -14.12
N GLN A 154 -17.00 -5.85 -14.09
CA GLN A 154 -16.79 -6.66 -15.29
C GLN A 154 -18.11 -7.09 -15.93
N TYR A 155 -19.04 -7.63 -15.14
CA TYR A 155 -20.32 -8.09 -15.66
C TYR A 155 -21.12 -6.96 -16.33
N ILE A 156 -21.21 -5.79 -15.67
CA ILE A 156 -21.97 -4.65 -16.18
C ILE A 156 -21.28 -4.01 -17.38
N PHE A 157 -20.03 -3.57 -17.22
CA PHE A 157 -19.36 -2.72 -18.21
C PHE A 157 -18.68 -3.50 -19.33
N ALA A 158 -18.15 -4.69 -19.05
CA ALA A 158 -17.44 -5.49 -20.05
C ALA A 158 -18.34 -6.54 -20.73
N MET A 159 -19.24 -7.20 -19.98
CA MET A 159 -20.08 -8.26 -20.57
C MET A 159 -21.42 -7.74 -21.10
N LYS A 160 -22.17 -6.96 -20.31
CA LYS A 160 -23.49 -6.46 -20.69
C LYS A 160 -23.39 -5.26 -21.64
N LEU A 161 -22.69 -4.21 -21.21
CA LEU A 161 -22.58 -2.96 -21.99
C LEU A 161 -21.48 -3.02 -23.07
N LYS A 162 -20.48 -3.88 -22.89
CA LYS A 162 -19.34 -4.06 -23.83
C LYS A 162 -18.59 -2.77 -24.14
N VAL A 163 -18.55 -1.84 -23.19
CA VAL A 163 -17.89 -0.52 -23.33
C VAL A 163 -16.44 -0.52 -22.86
N LEU A 164 -16.07 -1.47 -22.00
CA LEU A 164 -14.73 -1.60 -21.41
C LEU A 164 -14.22 -3.04 -21.53
N PRO A 165 -12.90 -3.25 -21.57
CA PRO A 165 -12.34 -4.59 -21.67
C PRO A 165 -12.59 -5.41 -20.40
N ILE A 166 -12.74 -6.71 -20.56
CA ILE A 166 -13.02 -7.64 -19.45
C ILE A 166 -11.78 -7.93 -18.59
N ALA A 167 -10.63 -8.16 -19.21
CA ALA A 167 -9.39 -8.60 -18.58
C ALA A 167 -8.19 -8.34 -19.52
N MET A 168 -6.97 -8.62 -19.08
CA MET A 168 -5.65 -8.35 -19.70
C MET A 168 -5.04 -7.00 -19.31
N TRP A 169 -3.86 -6.70 -19.86
CA TRP A 169 -3.07 -5.50 -19.57
C TRP A 169 -2.52 -4.84 -20.84
N ASN A 170 -3.42 -4.45 -21.75
CA ASN A 170 -3.07 -3.97 -23.10
C ASN A 170 -3.42 -2.48 -23.33
N GLY A 171 -3.32 -1.63 -22.30
CA GLY A 171 -3.54 -0.19 -22.41
C GLY A 171 -4.41 0.39 -21.30
N PHE A 172 -4.66 1.71 -21.36
CA PHE A 172 -5.32 2.44 -20.28
C PHE A 172 -6.76 1.97 -19.99
N ALA A 173 -7.51 1.55 -21.02
CA ALA A 173 -8.88 1.06 -20.83
C ALA A 173 -8.97 -0.15 -19.89
N TYR A 174 -7.92 -0.98 -19.85
CA TYR A 174 -7.82 -2.15 -18.98
C TYR A 174 -7.60 -1.78 -17.51
N THR A 175 -7.20 -0.54 -17.22
CA THR A 175 -6.98 -0.08 -15.85
C THR A 175 -8.25 0.47 -15.22
N ILE A 176 -9.25 0.90 -15.99
CA ILE A 176 -10.41 1.64 -15.50
C ILE A 176 -11.23 0.83 -14.50
N LEU A 177 -11.69 -0.37 -14.88
CA LEU A 177 -12.49 -1.23 -14.01
C LEU A 177 -11.75 -1.68 -12.74
N PRO A 178 -10.49 -2.19 -12.80
CA PRO A 178 -9.75 -2.53 -11.60
C PRO A 178 -9.46 -1.31 -10.72
N THR A 179 -9.15 -0.15 -11.29
CA THR A 179 -8.99 1.09 -10.52
C THR A 179 -10.27 1.44 -9.76
N ILE A 180 -11.44 1.41 -10.39
CA ILE A 180 -12.71 1.73 -9.72
C ILE A 180 -12.99 0.71 -8.61
N ALA A 181 -12.76 -0.58 -8.85
CA ALA A 181 -12.94 -1.61 -7.85
C ALA A 181 -12.05 -1.41 -6.61
N LEU A 182 -10.76 -1.10 -6.83
CA LEU A 182 -9.80 -0.86 -5.75
C LEU A 182 -10.02 0.48 -5.05
N ALA A 183 -10.52 1.50 -5.76
CA ALA A 183 -10.78 2.83 -5.24
C ALA A 183 -11.91 2.88 -4.20
N MET A 184 -12.77 1.84 -4.13
CA MET A 184 -13.87 1.79 -3.18
C MET A 184 -13.42 1.92 -1.73
N SER A 185 -12.31 1.27 -1.36
CA SER A 185 -11.74 1.35 -0.02
C SER A 185 -11.22 2.76 0.35
N PRO A 186 -10.27 3.37 -0.39
CA PRO A 186 -9.82 4.72 -0.09
C PRO A 186 -10.93 5.76 -0.21
N MET A 187 -11.91 5.56 -1.09
CA MET A 187 -13.09 6.42 -1.19
C MET A 187 -13.95 6.37 0.07
N ALA A 188 -14.30 5.17 0.54
CA ALA A 188 -15.10 4.99 1.75
C ALA A 188 -14.40 5.56 2.99
N ASP A 189 -13.11 5.25 3.16
CA ASP A 189 -12.33 5.72 4.31
C ASP A 189 -12.15 7.24 4.27
N SER A 190 -11.84 7.82 3.11
CA SER A 190 -11.70 9.27 2.96
C SER A 190 -13.03 10.00 3.16
N ALA A 191 -14.13 9.50 2.60
CA ALA A 191 -15.45 10.11 2.76
C ALA A 191 -15.90 10.13 4.23
N ARG A 192 -15.76 9.00 4.91
CA ARG A 192 -16.14 8.89 6.33
C ARG A 192 -15.26 9.78 7.19
N PHE A 193 -13.94 9.74 6.98
CA PHE A 193 -12.99 10.52 7.76
C PHE A 193 -13.21 12.03 7.59
N ILE A 194 -13.26 12.50 6.33
CA ILE A 194 -13.50 13.92 6.03
C ILE A 194 -14.85 14.37 6.56
N ARG A 195 -15.89 13.54 6.44
CA ARG A 195 -17.21 13.88 6.99
C ARG A 195 -17.12 14.15 8.49
N THR A 196 -16.54 13.23 9.25
CA THR A 196 -16.44 13.36 10.72
C THR A 196 -15.67 14.61 11.12
N GLU A 197 -14.47 14.78 10.58
CA GLU A 197 -13.61 15.94 10.90
C GLU A 197 -14.27 17.27 10.49
N MET A 198 -14.92 17.31 9.32
CA MET A 198 -15.59 18.50 8.84
C MET A 198 -16.81 18.86 9.70
N VAL A 199 -17.58 17.87 10.16
CA VAL A 199 -18.69 18.12 11.08
C VAL A 199 -18.18 18.74 12.36
N GLU A 200 -17.11 18.21 12.96
CA GLU A 200 -16.50 18.76 14.18
C GLU A 200 -16.01 20.18 13.95
N VAL A 201 -15.27 20.44 12.88
CA VAL A 201 -14.77 21.78 12.54
C VAL A 201 -15.91 22.76 12.32
N LEU A 202 -16.97 22.36 11.61
CA LEU A 202 -18.11 23.24 11.32
C LEU A 202 -18.91 23.65 12.57
N HIS A 203 -18.73 22.98 13.71
CA HIS A 203 -19.35 23.30 15.00
C HIS A 203 -18.41 24.03 15.97
N SER A 204 -17.21 24.41 15.53
CA SER A 204 -16.23 25.10 16.39
C SER A 204 -16.45 26.62 16.48
N ASP A 205 -16.07 27.21 17.62
CA ASP A 205 -16.21 28.64 17.93
C ASP A 205 -15.50 29.54 16.90
N TYR A 206 -14.33 29.12 16.39
CA TYR A 206 -13.60 29.90 15.40
C TYR A 206 -14.30 29.92 14.04
N VAL A 207 -15.06 28.87 13.70
CA VAL A 207 -15.91 28.83 12.51
C VAL A 207 -17.13 29.72 12.70
N GLU A 208 -17.73 29.74 13.88
CA GLU A 208 -18.84 30.65 14.19
C GLU A 208 -18.40 32.12 14.05
N LEU A 209 -17.22 32.46 14.60
CA LEU A 209 -16.61 33.79 14.40
C LEU A 209 -16.36 34.10 12.92
N ALA A 210 -15.88 33.12 12.13
CA ALA A 210 -15.65 33.31 10.70
C ALA A 210 -16.96 33.58 9.93
N ARG A 211 -18.06 32.91 10.31
CA ARG A 211 -19.40 33.18 9.74
C ARG A 211 -19.91 34.56 10.14
N ALA A 212 -19.71 34.97 11.39
CA ALA A 212 -20.06 36.31 11.86
C ALA A 212 -19.30 37.42 11.10
N LYS A 213 -18.10 37.11 10.59
CA LYS A 213 -17.32 37.99 9.70
C LYS A 213 -17.75 37.94 8.23
N GLY A 214 -18.82 37.22 7.89
CA GLY A 214 -19.41 37.18 6.54
C GLY A 214 -18.86 36.10 5.61
N LEU A 215 -18.06 35.14 6.09
CA LEU A 215 -17.61 34.03 5.24
C LEU A 215 -18.78 33.09 4.92
N SER A 216 -18.87 32.68 3.65
CA SER A 216 -19.88 31.72 3.21
C SER A 216 -19.61 30.31 3.76
N ARG A 217 -20.65 29.47 3.85
CA ARG A 217 -20.53 28.07 4.27
C ARG A 217 -19.46 27.29 3.49
N TRP A 218 -19.33 27.56 2.18
CA TRP A 218 -18.31 26.95 1.32
C TRP A 218 -16.90 27.49 1.59
N GLN A 219 -16.75 28.80 1.81
CA GLN A 219 -15.47 29.39 2.16
C GLN A 219 -14.95 28.85 3.49
N VAL A 220 -15.83 28.72 4.49
CA VAL A 220 -15.50 28.09 5.77
C VAL A 220 -15.10 26.63 5.57
N ALA A 221 -15.92 25.86 4.85
CA ALA A 221 -15.67 24.44 4.62
C ALA A 221 -14.32 24.17 3.95
N VAL A 222 -14.00 24.88 2.86
CA VAL A 222 -12.78 24.64 2.09
C VAL A 222 -11.55 25.24 2.77
N ARG A 223 -11.65 26.45 3.32
CA ARG A 223 -10.49 27.19 3.85
C ARG A 223 -10.11 26.78 5.27
N HIS A 224 -11.10 26.44 6.09
CA HIS A 224 -10.91 26.14 7.51
C HIS A 224 -11.18 24.67 7.85
N GLY A 225 -12.20 24.05 7.26
CA GLY A 225 -12.49 22.63 7.45
C GLY A 225 -11.46 21.73 6.78
N LEU A 226 -11.44 21.75 5.44
CA LEU A 226 -10.71 20.77 4.65
C LEU A 226 -9.20 20.78 4.94
N ARG A 227 -8.59 21.95 5.08
CA ARG A 227 -7.15 22.07 5.36
C ARG A 227 -6.75 21.37 6.67
N ASN A 228 -7.59 21.45 7.70
CA ASN A 228 -7.33 20.82 8.99
C ASN A 228 -7.58 19.31 8.94
N SER A 229 -8.61 18.88 8.20
CA SER A 229 -8.97 17.46 8.04
C SER A 229 -8.06 16.67 7.10
N LEU A 230 -7.36 17.33 6.16
CA LEU A 230 -6.45 16.66 5.22
C LEU A 230 -5.19 16.12 5.91
N ILE A 231 -4.76 16.76 7.00
CA ILE A 231 -3.52 16.40 7.69
C ILE A 231 -3.61 14.98 8.25
N PRO A 232 -4.60 14.62 9.09
CA PRO A 232 -4.68 13.25 9.62
C PRO A 232 -5.15 12.24 8.56
N LEU A 233 -5.88 12.69 7.53
CA LEU A 233 -6.26 11.83 6.41
C LEU A 233 -5.03 11.24 5.70
N ILE A 234 -3.97 12.03 5.52
CA ILE A 234 -2.72 11.58 4.90
C ILE A 234 -2.08 10.42 5.70
N THR A 235 -2.16 10.43 7.04
CA THR A 235 -1.68 9.31 7.86
C THR A 235 -2.46 8.03 7.60
N LEU A 236 -3.78 8.13 7.48
CA LEU A 236 -4.62 6.97 7.23
C LEU A 236 -4.37 6.39 5.83
N LEU A 237 -4.17 7.26 4.84
CA LEU A 237 -3.97 6.85 3.45
C LEU A 237 -2.59 6.25 3.18
N GLY A 238 -1.57 6.56 3.98
CA GLY A 238 -0.21 6.07 3.75
C GLY A 238 -0.11 4.54 3.70
N PRO A 239 -0.46 3.81 4.77
CA PRO A 239 -0.46 2.35 4.77
C PRO A 239 -1.41 1.74 3.74
N LEU A 240 -2.57 2.37 3.52
CA LEU A 240 -3.56 1.93 2.54
C LEU A 240 -3.00 2.03 1.11
N ALA A 241 -2.27 3.11 0.79
CA ALA A 241 -1.61 3.28 -0.49
C ALA A 241 -0.56 2.22 -0.74
N VAL A 242 0.25 1.89 0.27
CA VAL A 242 1.26 0.85 0.16
C VAL A 242 0.60 -0.50 -0.11
N GLY A 243 -0.42 -0.85 0.67
CA GLY A 243 -1.17 -2.11 0.49
C GLY A 243 -1.75 -2.26 -0.92
N LEU A 244 -2.27 -1.17 -1.50
CA LEU A 244 -2.79 -1.19 -2.88
C LEU A 244 -1.68 -1.23 -3.94
N MET A 245 -0.57 -0.51 -3.73
CA MET A 245 0.57 -0.47 -4.67
C MET A 245 1.38 -1.77 -4.69
N THR A 246 1.36 -2.53 -3.60
CA THR A 246 2.00 -3.85 -3.51
C THR A 246 1.13 -4.98 -4.07
N GLY A 247 0.03 -4.62 -4.74
CA GLY A 247 -0.80 -5.51 -5.52
C GLY A 247 -2.00 -6.06 -4.75
N SER A 248 -3.12 -6.19 -5.45
CA SER A 248 -4.31 -6.86 -4.94
C SER A 248 -4.47 -8.18 -5.70
N LEU A 249 -3.96 -9.27 -5.13
CA LEU A 249 -3.98 -10.58 -5.79
C LEU A 249 -5.34 -10.92 -6.41
N VAL A 250 -6.41 -10.69 -5.66
CA VAL A 250 -7.76 -11.09 -6.10
C VAL A 250 -8.21 -10.24 -7.28
N VAL A 251 -8.02 -8.92 -7.22
CA VAL A 251 -8.41 -8.02 -8.32
C VAL A 251 -7.50 -8.22 -9.53
N GLU A 252 -6.19 -8.37 -9.33
CA GLU A 252 -5.22 -8.65 -10.40
C GLU A 252 -5.57 -9.95 -11.13
N ASN A 253 -5.94 -11.01 -10.41
CA ASN A 253 -6.39 -12.26 -11.02
C ASN A 253 -7.70 -12.13 -11.78
N ILE A 254 -8.71 -11.45 -11.21
CA ILE A 254 -10.02 -11.24 -11.86
C ILE A 254 -9.86 -10.55 -13.22
N PHE A 255 -8.97 -9.55 -13.30
CA PHE A 255 -8.70 -8.80 -14.53
C PHE A 255 -7.50 -9.32 -15.33
N ALA A 256 -6.89 -10.46 -14.97
CA ALA A 256 -5.68 -11.01 -15.59
C ALA A 256 -4.53 -9.99 -15.76
N ILE A 257 -4.27 -9.21 -14.72
CA ILE A 257 -3.21 -8.21 -14.65
C ILE A 257 -1.90 -8.89 -14.23
N PRO A 258 -0.77 -8.67 -14.92
CA PRO A 258 0.52 -9.26 -14.58
C PRO A 258 1.19 -8.52 -13.40
N GLY A 259 0.52 -8.45 -12.26
CA GLY A 259 0.96 -7.75 -11.07
C GLY A 259 1.81 -8.61 -10.12
N ILE A 260 2.33 -7.98 -9.07
CA ILE A 260 3.20 -8.61 -8.07
C ILE A 260 2.42 -9.46 -7.05
N GLY A 261 1.10 -9.25 -6.92
CA GLY A 261 0.28 -9.92 -5.92
C GLY A 261 0.20 -11.44 -6.15
N GLU A 262 0.01 -11.85 -7.40
CA GLU A 262 0.02 -13.27 -7.78
C GLU A 262 1.39 -13.92 -7.50
N GLN A 263 2.48 -13.21 -7.83
CA GLN A 263 3.85 -13.69 -7.60
C GLN A 263 4.11 -13.94 -6.10
N PHE A 264 3.62 -13.07 -5.23
CA PHE A 264 3.76 -13.23 -3.79
C PHE A 264 3.12 -14.53 -3.28
N VAL A 265 1.85 -14.78 -3.61
CA VAL A 265 1.15 -15.97 -3.12
C VAL A 265 1.68 -17.25 -3.75
N LYS A 266 2.02 -17.24 -5.04
CA LYS A 266 2.69 -18.39 -5.66
C LYS A 266 3.97 -18.75 -4.93
N SER A 267 4.78 -17.74 -4.59
CA SER A 267 6.05 -17.95 -3.87
C SER A 267 5.85 -18.60 -2.51
N ILE A 268 4.78 -18.23 -1.78
CA ILE A 268 4.41 -18.88 -0.52
C ILE A 268 4.03 -20.35 -0.75
N MET A 269 3.16 -20.62 -1.73
CA MET A 269 2.70 -21.99 -2.02
C MET A 269 3.82 -22.91 -2.51
N THR A 270 4.87 -22.35 -3.09
CA THR A 270 6.02 -23.10 -3.61
C THR A 270 7.27 -23.03 -2.73
N ASN A 271 7.17 -22.48 -1.51
CA ASN A 271 8.32 -22.29 -0.60
C ASN A 271 9.52 -21.59 -1.27
N ASP A 272 9.26 -20.59 -2.12
CA ASP A 272 10.32 -19.78 -2.74
C ASP A 272 10.81 -18.71 -1.77
N TYR A 273 11.70 -19.11 -0.85
CA TYR A 273 12.17 -18.24 0.23
C TYR A 273 12.83 -16.96 -0.28
N PRO A 274 13.73 -16.97 -1.29
CA PRO A 274 14.29 -15.74 -1.85
C PRO A 274 13.20 -14.76 -2.31
N THR A 275 12.15 -15.25 -2.98
CA THR A 275 11.07 -14.39 -3.46
C THR A 275 10.18 -13.88 -2.33
N ILE A 276 9.84 -14.71 -1.34
CA ILE A 276 9.06 -14.29 -0.16
C ILE A 276 9.80 -13.17 0.59
N MET A 277 11.09 -13.35 0.84
CA MET A 277 11.92 -12.38 1.53
C MET A 277 12.03 -11.07 0.76
N ALA A 278 12.21 -11.15 -0.57
CA ALA A 278 12.30 -9.99 -1.43
C ALA A 278 11.01 -9.17 -1.46
N VAL A 279 9.86 -9.83 -1.63
CA VAL A 279 8.55 -9.14 -1.63
C VAL A 279 8.25 -8.55 -0.26
N THR A 280 8.60 -9.25 0.83
CA THR A 280 8.45 -8.73 2.20
C THR A 280 9.26 -7.45 2.40
N ILE A 281 10.54 -7.44 2.00
CA ILE A 281 11.37 -6.24 2.11
C ILE A 281 10.88 -5.13 1.18
N LEU A 282 10.45 -5.45 -0.04
CA LEU A 282 9.89 -4.46 -0.95
C LEU A 282 8.64 -3.79 -0.35
N TYR A 283 7.72 -4.58 0.20
CA TYR A 283 6.53 -4.08 0.89
C TYR A 283 6.92 -3.17 2.06
N SER A 284 7.83 -3.63 2.92
CA SER A 284 8.27 -2.87 4.09
C SER A 284 9.03 -1.61 3.71
N ALA A 285 9.87 -1.64 2.67
CA ALA A 285 10.58 -0.48 2.16
C ALA A 285 9.59 0.58 1.65
N LEU A 286 8.60 0.18 0.86
CA LEU A 286 7.54 1.07 0.40
C LEU A 286 6.74 1.64 1.59
N LEU A 287 6.39 0.80 2.56
CA LEU A 287 5.62 1.22 3.74
C LEU A 287 6.37 2.27 4.55
N VAL A 288 7.61 1.97 4.94
CA VAL A 288 8.40 2.86 5.77
C VAL A 288 8.79 4.13 5.00
N PHE A 289 8.98 4.05 3.68
CA PHE A 289 9.17 5.22 2.83
C PHE A 289 7.94 6.13 2.81
N VAL A 290 6.74 5.57 2.67
CA VAL A 290 5.49 6.35 2.73
C VAL A 290 5.30 6.95 4.11
N ILE A 291 5.57 6.21 5.18
CA ILE A 291 5.54 6.74 6.56
C ILE A 291 6.54 7.90 6.72
N LEU A 292 7.75 7.79 6.18
CA LEU A 292 8.73 8.86 6.18
C LEU A 292 8.19 10.11 5.47
N ILE A 293 7.55 9.96 4.29
CA ILE A 293 6.92 11.09 3.59
C ILE A 293 5.87 11.75 4.47
N VAL A 294 4.98 10.96 5.07
CA VAL A 294 3.92 11.45 5.97
C VAL A 294 4.54 12.21 7.16
N ASP A 295 5.53 11.63 7.82
CA ASP A 295 6.26 12.23 8.93
C ASP A 295 6.93 13.57 8.55
N LEU A 296 7.44 13.68 7.32
CA LEU A 296 8.03 14.92 6.81
C LEU A 296 6.98 15.97 6.50
N LEU A 297 5.84 15.57 5.92
CA LEU A 297 4.70 16.47 5.71
C LEU A 297 4.20 17.04 7.05
N TYR A 298 4.11 16.21 8.09
CA TYR A 298 3.82 16.69 9.45
C TYR A 298 4.83 17.70 9.95
N GLY A 299 6.13 17.39 9.81
CA GLY A 299 7.19 18.31 10.20
C GLY A 299 7.11 19.63 9.45
N LEU A 300 6.71 19.64 8.17
CA LEU A 300 6.54 20.87 7.38
C LEU A 300 5.31 21.67 7.81
N ILE A 301 4.19 21.00 8.08
CA ILE A 301 2.90 21.62 8.37
C ILE A 301 2.83 22.15 9.82
N ASP A 302 3.34 21.39 10.80
CA ASP A 302 3.41 21.82 12.20
C ASP A 302 4.87 21.79 12.72
N PRO A 303 5.52 22.96 12.84
CA PRO A 303 6.87 23.07 13.38
C PRO A 303 7.03 22.57 14.83
N ARG A 304 5.94 22.46 15.61
CA ARG A 304 5.99 22.01 17.01
C ARG A 304 6.36 20.53 17.12
N ILE A 305 5.96 19.73 16.13
CA ILE A 305 6.30 18.30 16.01
C ILE A 305 7.82 18.10 15.87
N ARG A 306 8.56 19.13 15.41
CA ARG A 306 10.03 19.10 15.30
C ARG A 306 10.74 19.16 16.65
N VAL A 307 10.08 19.69 17.69
CA VAL A 307 10.68 20.03 18.99
C VAL A 307 10.27 19.04 20.08
N SER A 308 9.00 18.60 20.09
CA SER A 308 8.55 17.49 20.94
C SER A 308 8.90 16.18 20.26
N GLY A 309 9.97 15.52 20.69
CA GLY A 309 10.31 14.19 20.17
C GLY A 309 9.17 13.20 20.38
N GLY A 310 8.46 12.85 19.29
CA GLY A 310 7.71 11.59 19.16
C GLY A 310 6.59 11.30 20.15
N ALA A 311 6.03 12.29 20.86
CA ALA A 311 4.93 12.06 21.79
C ALA A 311 3.61 12.60 21.24
N LYS A 312 2.97 11.80 20.38
CA LYS A 312 1.51 11.65 20.16
C LYS A 312 1.31 10.96 18.81
N GLY A 313 0.98 9.68 18.88
CA GLY A 313 0.75 8.77 17.76
C GLY A 313 0.76 7.36 18.28
#